data_AF-A0A1G3RU94-F1
#
_entry.id   AF-A0A1G3RU94-F1
#
_cell.length_a   1.000
_cell.length_b   1.000
_cell.length_c   1.000
_cell.angle_alpha   90.00
_cell.angle_beta   90.00
_cell.angle_gamma   90.00
#
_symmetry.space_group_name_H-M   'P 1'
#
loop_
_entity.id
_entity.type
_entity.pdbx_description
1 polymer ?
#
loop_
_entity_poly.entity_id
_entity_poly.type
_entity_poly.pdbx_seq_one_letter_code
_entity_poly.pdbx_strand_id
1 'polypeptide(L)'
;TAWPYHKEQSEPYLGRAMERLGIRDRVLLATKSPSWLVKETGDWDRFLDTQLQRLRSDHIDFYLIHALNQKRWQTVLDTAGLDAMVKAKADGRIRHIGFSFHDSLESFKTIVDGWDGWEFCQVQYNYLDEEYQAGRSGLEYAADRGIGTVIMEPLRGGALARVPDEVKAIFAGYRTPRMAAEWALRHVLDRQEAVTVLSGMGNTDQVWENAAVASSARPNTITEAERRVIEAARDWFRQRMPVPCTTCGYCKPCPSGVLIPEIFELWNSAVMFDDRERQSAWYRSGMVGHGKDTGQCTECGFCTPKCPQGIDIPARLKEAGTYLS
;
A
#
# COMPACT_ATOMS: atom_id res chain seq x y z
N THR A 1 7.59 2.13 8.65
CA THR A 1 6.54 1.58 9.54
C THR A 1 5.34 2.53 9.57
N ALA A 2 4.33 2.29 10.41
CA ALA A 2 3.20 3.19 10.66
C ALA A 2 2.47 2.79 11.95
N TRP A 3 1.73 3.74 12.56
CA TRP A 3 0.96 3.52 13.79
C TRP A 3 0.16 2.21 13.83
N PRO A 4 -0.71 1.88 12.85
CA PRO A 4 -1.60 0.70 12.99
C PRO A 4 -0.93 -0.63 12.64
N TYR A 5 0.28 -0.63 12.08
CA TYR A 5 0.85 -1.83 11.46
C TYR A 5 1.16 -2.92 12.48
N HIS A 6 0.78 -4.15 12.13
CA HIS A 6 0.89 -5.33 12.99
C HIS A 6 0.25 -5.15 14.36
N LYS A 7 -0.97 -4.58 14.42
CA LYS A 7 -1.66 -4.28 15.69
C LYS A 7 -0.79 -3.41 16.61
N GLU A 8 -0.22 -2.36 16.02
CA GLU A 8 0.69 -1.41 16.67
C GLU A 8 2.03 -2.01 17.15
N GLN A 9 2.36 -3.25 16.76
CA GLN A 9 3.61 -3.90 17.15
C GLN A 9 4.79 -3.63 16.20
N SER A 10 4.54 -3.03 15.04
CA SER A 10 5.60 -2.77 14.06
C SER A 10 6.63 -1.75 14.57
N GLU A 11 6.18 -0.65 15.18
CA GLU A 11 7.08 0.39 15.73
C GLU A 11 7.90 -0.12 16.92
N PRO A 12 7.31 -0.75 17.97
CA PRO A 12 8.08 -1.34 19.07
C PRO A 12 9.08 -2.39 18.63
N TYR A 13 8.73 -3.23 17.64
CA TYR A 13 9.63 -4.23 17.10
C TYR A 13 10.83 -3.58 16.42
N LEU A 14 10.59 -2.61 15.53
CA LEU A 14 11.65 -1.91 14.80
C LEU A 14 12.56 -1.14 15.75
N GLY A 15 12.00 -0.45 16.76
CA GLY A 15 12.78 0.28 17.76
C GLY A 15 13.76 -0.62 18.52
N ARG A 16 13.29 -1.78 19.00
CA ARG A 16 14.17 -2.79 19.64
C ARG A 16 15.24 -3.32 18.70
N ALA A 17 14.90 -3.54 17.43
CA ALA A 17 15.85 -4.05 16.44
C ALA A 17 16.95 -3.04 16.14
N MET A 18 16.60 -1.75 15.92
CA MET A 18 17.57 -0.70 15.63
C MET A 18 18.52 -0.45 16.81
N GLU A 19 17.98 -0.39 18.04
CA GLU A 19 18.77 -0.24 19.27
C GLU A 19 19.73 -1.41 19.46
N ARG A 20 19.23 -2.65 19.36
CA ARG A 20 20.06 -3.87 19.51
C ARG A 20 21.20 -3.92 18.49
N LEU A 21 20.97 -3.44 17.27
CA LEU A 21 21.95 -3.45 16.19
C LEU A 21 22.86 -2.21 16.18
N GLY A 22 22.53 -1.16 16.93
CA GLY A 22 23.28 0.10 16.93
C GLY A 22 23.29 0.80 15.57
N ILE A 23 22.17 0.76 14.85
CA ILE A 23 22.09 1.22 13.44
C ILE A 23 21.25 2.48 13.24
N ARG A 24 20.80 3.16 14.31
CA ARG A 24 19.89 4.32 14.17
C ARG A 24 20.46 5.39 13.23
N ASP A 25 21.74 5.70 13.33
CA ASP A 25 22.41 6.71 12.50
C ASP A 25 22.80 6.20 11.09
N ARG A 26 22.52 4.93 10.80
CA ARG A 26 22.82 4.26 9.52
C ARG A 26 21.57 3.96 8.70
N VAL A 27 20.39 4.32 9.18
CA VAL A 27 19.11 4.07 8.52
C VAL A 27 18.25 5.34 8.51
N LEU A 28 17.46 5.49 7.45
CA LEU A 28 16.42 6.52 7.37
C LEU A 28 15.12 5.94 7.89
N LEU A 29 14.56 6.53 8.94
CA LEU A 29 13.38 6.02 9.62
C LEU A 29 12.12 6.77 9.18
N ALA A 30 11.12 6.02 8.73
CA ALA A 30 9.81 6.56 8.37
C ALA A 30 8.65 5.94 9.19
N THR A 31 7.77 6.80 9.71
CA THR A 31 6.48 6.39 10.28
C THR A 31 5.38 7.39 9.92
N LYS A 32 4.13 7.11 10.33
CA LYS A 32 2.95 7.86 9.89
C LYS A 32 1.99 8.16 11.02
N SER A 33 1.54 9.41 11.12
CA SER A 33 0.51 9.87 12.06
C SER A 33 -0.86 9.30 11.70
N PRO A 34 -1.61 8.69 12.63
CA PRO A 34 -2.92 8.12 12.38
C PRO A 34 -4.01 9.22 12.28
N SER A 35 -4.06 9.94 11.16
CA SER A 35 -4.97 11.08 10.93
C SER A 35 -6.44 10.82 11.31
N TRP A 36 -6.92 9.58 11.17
CA TRP A 36 -8.29 9.18 11.52
C TRP A 36 -8.57 9.03 13.03
N LEU A 37 -7.53 9.07 13.88
CA LEU A 37 -7.66 9.06 15.34
C LEU A 37 -7.52 10.45 15.96
N VAL A 38 -7.09 11.44 15.17
CA VAL A 38 -6.95 12.84 15.61
C VAL A 38 -8.34 13.46 15.76
N LYS A 39 -8.57 14.09 16.92
CA LYS A 39 -9.82 14.79 17.25
C LYS A 39 -9.59 16.25 17.63
N GLU A 40 -8.39 16.57 18.12
CA GLU A 40 -8.01 17.91 18.56
C GLU A 40 -6.52 18.17 18.29
N THR A 41 -6.11 19.44 18.35
CA THR A 41 -4.73 19.86 18.00
C THR A 41 -3.65 19.15 18.83
N GLY A 42 -3.90 18.88 20.11
CA GLY A 42 -2.95 18.20 20.98
C GLY A 42 -2.66 16.74 20.59
N ASP A 43 -3.53 16.11 19.79
CA ASP A 43 -3.35 14.72 19.38
C ASP A 43 -2.14 14.52 18.47
N TRP A 44 -1.79 15.50 17.63
CA TRP A 44 -0.65 15.40 16.71
C TRP A 44 0.67 15.20 17.47
N ASP A 45 0.92 16.03 18.48
CA ASP A 45 2.08 15.93 19.36
C ASP A 45 2.04 14.63 20.16
N ARG A 46 0.88 14.29 20.75
CA ARG A 46 0.71 13.06 21.54
C ARG A 46 1.02 11.79 20.75
N PHE A 47 0.55 11.70 19.50
CA PHE A 47 0.84 10.56 18.63
C PHE A 47 2.32 10.52 18.24
N LEU A 48 2.91 11.64 17.84
CA LEU A 48 4.33 11.72 17.50
C LEU A 48 5.23 11.31 18.68
N ASP A 49 4.98 11.84 19.87
CA ASP A 49 5.77 11.52 21.08
C ASP A 49 5.67 10.03 21.44
N THR A 50 4.48 9.45 21.29
CA THR A 50 4.29 8.01 21.48
C THR A 50 5.06 7.19 20.44
N GLN A 51 5.08 7.63 19.18
CA GLN A 51 5.82 6.95 18.11
C GLN A 51 7.33 7.02 18.33
N LEU A 52 7.86 8.16 18.76
CA LEU A 52 9.27 8.32 19.15
C LEU A 52 9.65 7.36 20.29
N GLN A 53 8.81 7.25 21.33
CA GLN A 53 8.99 6.29 22.42
C GLN A 53 8.98 4.84 21.93
N ARG A 54 7.99 4.45 21.10
CA ARG A 54 7.89 3.10 20.52
C ARG A 54 9.11 2.74 19.68
N LEU A 55 9.58 3.70 18.89
CA LEU A 55 10.73 3.55 17.99
C LEU A 55 12.08 3.67 18.71
N ARG A 56 12.09 4.05 20.00
CA ARG A 56 13.32 4.28 20.79
C ARG A 56 14.27 5.24 20.05
N SER A 57 13.71 6.34 19.56
CA SER A 57 14.41 7.33 18.75
C SER A 57 14.02 8.73 19.21
N ASP A 58 14.96 9.67 19.14
CA ASP A 58 14.77 11.10 19.43
C ASP A 58 14.23 11.88 18.22
N HIS A 59 14.39 11.34 17.01
CA HIS A 59 13.87 11.92 15.77
C HIS A 59 13.33 10.88 14.78
N ILE A 60 12.49 11.32 13.84
CA ILE A 60 12.02 10.55 12.68
C ILE A 60 12.48 11.27 11.40
N ASP A 61 13.09 10.54 10.47
CA ASP A 61 13.60 11.15 9.24
C ASP A 61 12.47 11.55 8.28
N PHE A 62 11.48 10.67 8.08
CA PHE A 62 10.34 10.93 7.20
C PHE A 62 9.04 10.69 7.95
N TYR A 63 8.28 11.75 8.22
CA TYR A 63 7.01 11.66 8.93
C TYR A 63 5.85 12.01 8.00
N LEU A 64 4.89 11.09 7.92
CA LEU A 64 3.75 11.22 7.02
C LEU A 64 2.46 11.47 7.78
N ILE A 65 1.61 12.35 7.26
CA ILE A 65 0.18 12.28 7.60
C ILE A 65 -0.43 11.09 6.86
N HIS A 66 -0.91 10.10 7.60
CA HIS A 66 -1.30 8.82 7.02
C HIS A 66 -2.65 8.91 6.32
N ALA A 67 -2.72 8.33 5.12
CA ALA A 67 -3.92 7.95 4.41
C ALA A 67 -4.85 9.13 4.10
N LEU A 68 -4.30 10.28 3.71
CA LEU A 68 -5.09 11.42 3.31
C LEU A 68 -6.06 11.08 2.18
N ASN A 69 -7.24 11.64 2.32
CA ASN A 69 -8.35 11.69 1.40
C ASN A 69 -9.09 13.02 1.66
N GLN A 70 -10.13 13.35 0.91
CA GLN A 70 -10.80 14.64 1.08
C GLN A 70 -11.27 14.89 2.52
N LYS A 71 -11.83 13.87 3.18
CA LYS A 71 -12.33 13.98 4.56
C LYS A 71 -11.20 14.18 5.58
N ARG A 72 -10.14 13.38 5.50
CA ARG A 72 -9.01 13.46 6.44
C ARG A 72 -8.18 14.72 6.20
N TRP A 73 -8.17 15.24 4.98
CA TRP A 73 -7.61 16.56 4.71
C TRP A 73 -8.32 17.64 5.52
N GLN A 74 -9.67 17.62 5.56
CA GLN A 74 -10.41 18.53 6.42
C GLN A 74 -10.06 18.34 7.91
N THR A 75 -9.90 17.10 8.39
CA THR A 75 -9.43 16.84 9.76
C THR A 75 -8.06 17.47 10.04
N VAL A 76 -7.13 17.42 9.09
CA VAL A 76 -5.81 18.09 9.23
C VAL A 76 -5.98 19.58 9.40
N LEU A 77 -6.82 20.23 8.59
CA LEU A 77 -7.06 21.67 8.67
C LEU A 77 -7.74 22.06 9.98
N ASP A 78 -8.83 21.37 10.35
CA ASP A 78 -9.65 21.69 11.53
C ASP A 78 -8.90 21.51 12.86
N THR A 79 -7.87 20.66 12.87
CA THR A 79 -7.08 20.35 14.07
C THR A 79 -5.68 20.96 14.05
N ALA A 80 -5.41 21.91 13.14
CA ALA A 80 -4.11 22.57 12.98
C ALA A 80 -2.94 21.58 12.79
N GLY A 81 -3.18 20.51 12.02
CA GLY A 81 -2.19 19.47 11.77
C GLY A 81 -0.98 19.96 10.98
N LEU A 82 -1.15 20.93 10.08
CA LEU A 82 -0.04 21.54 9.34
C LEU A 82 0.92 22.30 10.27
N ASP A 83 0.36 23.11 11.18
CA ASP A 83 1.15 23.83 12.19
C ASP A 83 1.88 22.86 13.13
N ALA A 84 1.23 21.76 13.51
CA ALA A 84 1.86 20.72 14.31
C ALA A 84 3.05 20.07 13.58
N MET A 85 2.96 19.84 12.26
CA MET A 85 4.08 19.30 11.47
C MET A 85 5.23 20.30 11.37
N VAL A 86 4.93 21.59 11.15
CA VAL A 86 5.94 22.67 11.12
C VAL A 86 6.65 22.76 12.48
N LYS A 87 5.89 22.76 13.58
CA LYS A 87 6.44 22.78 14.94
C LYS A 87 7.35 21.58 15.21
N ALA A 88 6.90 20.37 14.90
CA ALA A 88 7.67 19.14 15.09
C ALA A 88 8.96 19.12 14.25
N LYS A 89 8.95 19.76 13.07
CA LYS A 89 10.16 19.92 12.26
C LYS A 89 11.10 20.96 12.87
N ALA A 90 10.57 22.08 13.34
CA ALA A 90 11.35 23.14 13.97
C ALA A 90 12.01 22.70 15.29
N ASP A 91 11.36 21.84 16.08
CA ASP A 91 11.91 21.28 17.32
C ASP A 91 12.77 20.02 17.13
N GLY A 92 12.91 19.54 15.89
CA GLY A 92 13.83 18.46 15.52
C GLY A 92 13.28 17.04 15.69
N ARG A 93 12.04 16.88 16.17
CA ARG A 93 11.41 15.55 16.28
C ARG A 93 11.17 14.89 14.93
N ILE A 94 10.98 15.66 13.85
CA ILE A 94 10.88 15.16 12.47
C ILE A 94 11.80 15.94 11.51
N ARG A 95 12.29 15.30 10.44
CA ARG A 95 13.15 15.96 9.43
C ARG A 95 12.40 16.34 8.15
N HIS A 96 11.64 15.40 7.58
CA HIS A 96 10.88 15.61 6.35
C HIS A 96 9.39 15.35 6.55
N ILE A 97 8.56 16.24 5.99
CA ILE A 97 7.11 16.19 6.10
C ILE A 97 6.51 15.72 4.79
N GLY A 98 5.65 14.72 4.88
CA GLY A 98 4.91 14.22 3.73
C GLY A 98 3.54 13.70 4.09
N PHE A 99 2.88 13.07 3.12
CA PHE A 99 1.60 12.41 3.31
C PHE A 99 1.54 11.12 2.50
N SER A 100 0.71 10.17 2.92
CA SER A 100 0.28 9.08 2.05
C SER A 100 -1.15 9.29 1.63
N PHE A 101 -1.54 8.78 0.46
CA PHE A 101 -2.79 9.17 -0.18
C PHE A 101 -3.66 7.98 -0.60
N HIS A 102 -4.98 8.10 -0.42
CA HIS A 102 -5.97 7.09 -0.81
C HIS A 102 -7.33 7.70 -1.22
N ASP A 103 -7.39 8.43 -2.33
CA ASP A 103 -8.63 9.00 -2.88
C ASP A 103 -8.49 9.28 -4.40
N SER A 104 -9.39 10.06 -4.98
CA SER A 104 -9.37 10.47 -6.39
C SER A 104 -8.21 11.42 -6.75
N LEU A 105 -7.80 11.44 -8.03
CA LEU A 105 -6.80 12.40 -8.53
C LEU A 105 -7.16 13.87 -8.21
N GLU A 106 -8.44 14.24 -8.26
CA GLU A 106 -8.86 15.61 -7.94
C GLU A 106 -8.64 15.94 -6.45
N SER A 107 -8.97 15.01 -5.55
CA SER A 107 -8.66 15.16 -4.13
C SER A 107 -7.15 15.21 -3.87
N PHE A 108 -6.36 14.46 -4.64
CA PHE A 108 -4.90 14.49 -4.57
C PHE A 108 -4.36 15.90 -4.89
N LYS A 109 -4.79 16.48 -6.02
CA LYS A 109 -4.38 17.83 -6.43
C LYS A 109 -4.76 18.87 -5.38
N THR A 110 -5.98 18.80 -4.84
CA THR A 110 -6.42 19.69 -3.75
C THR A 110 -5.53 19.61 -2.51
N ILE A 111 -5.06 18.42 -2.14
CA ILE A 111 -4.15 18.25 -0.99
C ILE A 111 -2.76 18.77 -1.30
N VAL A 112 -2.24 18.49 -2.51
CA VAL A 112 -0.94 18.96 -2.98
C VAL A 112 -0.89 20.49 -3.01
N ASP A 113 -1.87 21.13 -3.63
CA ASP A 113 -1.94 22.59 -3.76
C ASP A 113 -2.45 23.26 -2.48
N GLY A 114 -2.97 22.48 -1.53
CA GLY A 114 -3.50 22.97 -0.26
C GLY A 114 -2.42 23.39 0.73
N TRP A 115 -1.15 23.03 0.52
CA TRP A 115 -0.04 23.42 1.39
C TRP A 115 1.33 23.30 0.71
N ASP A 116 2.10 24.38 0.70
CA ASP A 116 3.44 24.41 0.09
C ASP A 116 4.54 23.70 0.92
N GLY A 117 4.22 23.26 2.14
CA GLY A 117 5.19 22.62 3.03
C GLY A 117 5.42 21.13 2.77
N TRP A 118 4.76 20.54 1.77
CA TRP A 118 4.98 19.15 1.40
C TRP A 118 6.36 18.93 0.77
N GLU A 119 7.15 18.01 1.33
CA GLU A 119 8.44 17.63 0.75
C GLU A 119 8.33 16.34 -0.07
N PHE A 120 7.41 15.45 0.30
CA PHE A 120 7.18 14.20 -0.41
C PHE A 120 5.75 13.68 -0.23
N CYS A 121 5.30 12.84 -1.17
CA CYS A 121 4.04 12.12 -1.09
C CYS A 121 4.23 10.63 -1.35
N GLN A 122 3.39 9.80 -0.73
CA GLN A 122 3.36 8.36 -0.92
C GLN A 122 2.08 7.93 -1.63
N VAL A 123 2.22 7.36 -2.82
CA VAL A 123 1.11 7.05 -3.75
C VAL A 123 1.21 5.61 -4.25
N GLN A 124 0.06 5.01 -4.53
CA GLN A 124 -0.01 3.67 -5.10
C GLN A 124 0.27 3.73 -6.61
N TYR A 125 1.19 2.88 -7.07
CA TYR A 125 1.46 2.72 -8.50
C TYR A 125 2.08 1.34 -8.79
N ASN A 126 1.52 0.63 -9.75
CA ASN A 126 2.01 -0.63 -10.28
C ASN A 126 1.39 -0.85 -11.67
N TYR A 127 1.86 -1.84 -12.44
CA TYR A 127 1.40 -2.00 -13.83
C TYR A 127 -0.08 -2.33 -13.97
N LEU A 128 -0.77 -2.79 -12.92
CA LEU A 128 -2.21 -3.06 -12.98
C LEU A 128 -3.04 -1.81 -12.67
N ASP A 129 -2.55 -0.99 -11.74
CA ASP A 129 -3.25 0.14 -11.12
C ASP A 129 -2.64 1.51 -11.54
N GLU A 130 -2.25 1.67 -12.82
CA GLU A 130 -1.55 2.89 -13.27
C GLU A 130 -2.41 4.16 -13.22
N GLU A 131 -3.72 4.04 -13.43
CA GLU A 131 -4.66 5.18 -13.47
C GLU A 131 -5.59 5.20 -12.25
N TYR A 132 -5.18 4.54 -11.17
CA TYR A 132 -5.98 4.33 -9.98
C TYR A 132 -5.53 5.27 -8.85
N GLN A 133 -6.49 5.89 -8.16
CA GLN A 133 -6.27 6.97 -7.19
C GLN A 133 -5.51 8.16 -7.80
N ALA A 134 -4.37 8.54 -7.20
CA ALA A 134 -3.45 9.50 -7.79
C ALA A 134 -2.84 8.92 -9.08
N GLY A 135 -2.43 7.64 -9.04
CA GLY A 135 -1.85 6.93 -10.17
C GLY A 135 -0.67 7.67 -10.81
N ARG A 136 -0.47 7.40 -12.10
CA ARG A 136 0.54 8.03 -12.95
C ARG A 136 0.37 9.55 -13.02
N SER A 137 -0.85 10.02 -13.21
CA SER A 137 -1.14 11.45 -13.35
C SER A 137 -0.80 12.23 -12.07
N GLY A 138 -1.06 11.66 -10.88
CA GLY A 138 -0.71 12.27 -9.61
C GLY A 138 0.78 12.21 -9.31
N LEU A 139 1.45 11.12 -9.71
CA LEU A 139 2.91 11.01 -9.71
C LEU A 139 3.57 12.16 -10.48
N GLU A 140 3.16 12.33 -11.74
CA GLU A 140 3.63 13.41 -12.62
C GLU A 140 3.32 14.78 -12.01
N TYR A 141 2.09 14.97 -11.52
CA TYR A 141 1.65 16.23 -10.91
C TYR A 141 2.46 16.68 -9.69
N ALA A 142 2.82 15.73 -8.81
CA ALA A 142 3.63 16.00 -7.64
C ALA A 142 5.08 16.29 -8.01
N ALA A 143 5.65 15.51 -8.93
CA ALA A 143 7.00 15.72 -9.42
C ALA A 143 7.17 17.10 -10.09
N ASP A 144 6.19 17.54 -10.89
CA ASP A 144 6.18 18.87 -11.52
C ASP A 144 6.18 20.03 -10.50
N ARG A 145 5.81 19.76 -9.24
CA ARG A 145 5.85 20.71 -8.12
C ARG A 145 7.07 20.57 -7.22
N GLY A 146 8.02 19.72 -7.60
CA GLY A 146 9.22 19.45 -6.79
C GLY A 146 8.96 18.62 -5.54
N ILE A 147 7.80 17.94 -5.45
CA ILE A 147 7.45 17.05 -4.34
C ILE A 147 7.99 15.65 -4.67
N GLY A 148 8.83 15.10 -3.79
CA GLY A 148 9.37 13.75 -3.97
C GLY A 148 8.27 12.69 -3.94
N THR A 149 8.31 11.71 -4.85
CA THR A 149 7.27 10.66 -4.88
C THR A 149 7.81 9.31 -4.39
N VAL A 150 7.07 8.72 -3.46
CA VAL A 150 7.33 7.41 -2.87
C VAL A 150 6.26 6.43 -3.35
N ILE A 151 6.65 5.36 -4.02
CA ILE A 151 5.69 4.37 -4.52
C ILE A 151 5.38 3.33 -3.44
N MET A 152 4.10 3.12 -3.16
CA MET A 152 3.60 1.99 -2.38
C MET A 152 2.85 0.98 -3.25
N GLU A 153 2.70 -0.23 -2.73
CA GLU A 153 2.06 -1.37 -3.41
C GLU A 153 2.64 -1.72 -4.80
N PRO A 154 3.98 -1.70 -5.02
CA PRO A 154 4.56 -1.99 -6.34
C PRO A 154 4.30 -3.43 -6.80
N LEU A 155 4.03 -4.35 -5.87
CA LEU A 155 3.69 -5.75 -6.13
C LEU A 155 2.22 -6.08 -5.80
N ARG A 156 1.40 -5.08 -5.47
CA ARG A 156 -0.03 -5.22 -5.17
C ARG A 156 -0.36 -6.33 -4.16
N GLY A 157 0.24 -6.25 -2.97
CA GLY A 157 0.09 -7.27 -1.93
C GLY A 157 0.77 -8.62 -2.24
N GLY A 158 1.61 -8.68 -3.29
CA GLY A 158 2.28 -9.89 -3.75
C GLY A 158 1.59 -10.57 -4.94
N ALA A 159 0.42 -10.08 -5.39
CA ALA A 159 -0.29 -10.62 -6.54
C ALA A 159 0.52 -10.54 -7.84
N LEU A 160 1.39 -9.54 -7.98
CA LEU A 160 2.25 -9.38 -9.16
C LEU A 160 3.57 -10.17 -9.05
N ALA A 161 3.83 -10.80 -7.90
CA ALA A 161 4.98 -11.68 -7.68
C ALA A 161 4.58 -13.17 -7.72
N ARG A 162 3.38 -13.50 -7.22
CA ARG A 162 2.79 -14.83 -7.29
C ARG A 162 1.80 -14.87 -8.44
N VAL A 163 2.32 -15.15 -9.63
CA VAL A 163 1.53 -15.15 -10.87
C VAL A 163 1.21 -16.57 -11.34
N PRO A 164 0.05 -16.79 -12.00
CA PRO A 164 -0.33 -18.09 -12.54
C PRO A 164 0.51 -18.48 -13.77
N ASP A 165 0.43 -19.75 -14.17
CA ASP A 165 1.31 -20.32 -15.19
C ASP A 165 1.14 -19.65 -16.56
N GLU A 166 -0.06 -19.16 -16.88
CA GLU A 166 -0.33 -18.40 -18.10
C GLU A 166 0.44 -17.07 -18.12
N VAL A 167 0.52 -16.38 -16.98
CA VAL A 167 1.33 -15.16 -16.86
C VAL A 167 2.82 -15.48 -16.87
N LYS A 168 3.24 -16.61 -16.27
CA LYS A 168 4.63 -17.09 -16.41
C LYS A 168 4.97 -17.38 -17.86
N ALA A 169 4.05 -17.94 -18.64
CA ALA A 169 4.24 -18.20 -20.07
C ALA A 169 4.39 -16.89 -20.87
N ILE A 170 3.61 -15.86 -20.55
CA ILE A 170 3.78 -14.50 -21.11
C ILE A 170 5.21 -13.99 -20.83
N PHE A 171 5.65 -14.07 -19.58
CA PHE A 171 6.99 -13.63 -19.18
C PHE A 171 8.11 -14.45 -19.83
N ALA A 172 7.94 -15.77 -19.93
CA ALA A 172 8.89 -16.68 -20.57
C ALA A 172 9.02 -16.45 -22.09
N GLY A 173 8.06 -15.78 -22.70
CA GLY A 173 8.15 -15.33 -24.10
C GLY A 173 9.21 -14.25 -24.33
N TYR A 174 9.72 -13.60 -23.27
CA TYR A 174 10.82 -12.64 -23.39
C TYR A 174 12.19 -13.32 -23.35
N ARG A 175 13.09 -12.91 -24.24
CA ARG A 175 14.42 -13.52 -24.44
C ARG A 175 15.30 -13.58 -23.17
N THR A 176 15.12 -12.65 -22.23
CA THR A 176 15.87 -12.60 -20.99
C THR A 176 14.97 -13.06 -19.84
N PRO A 177 15.25 -14.22 -19.22
CA PRO A 177 14.46 -14.69 -18.09
C PRO A 177 14.45 -13.70 -16.94
N ARG A 178 13.28 -13.49 -16.35
CA ARG A 178 13.05 -12.62 -15.20
C ARG A 178 12.03 -13.22 -14.27
N MET A 179 12.16 -12.92 -12.98
CA MET A 179 11.13 -13.25 -12.01
C MET A 179 9.91 -12.36 -12.21
N ALA A 180 8.72 -12.83 -11.84
CA ALA A 180 7.50 -12.03 -11.90
C ALA A 180 7.61 -10.72 -11.10
N ALA A 181 8.19 -10.80 -9.89
CA ALA A 181 8.46 -9.62 -9.07
C ALA A 181 9.42 -8.63 -9.75
N GLU A 182 10.38 -9.11 -10.55
CA GLU A 182 11.30 -8.23 -11.29
C GLU A 182 10.56 -7.44 -12.37
N TRP A 183 9.63 -8.04 -13.11
CA TRP A 183 8.81 -7.32 -14.08
C TRP A 183 8.02 -6.17 -13.42
N ALA A 184 7.39 -6.47 -12.29
CA ALA A 184 6.60 -5.49 -11.54
C ALA A 184 7.47 -4.36 -10.96
N LEU A 185 8.60 -4.70 -10.32
CA LEU A 185 9.51 -3.72 -9.75
C LEU A 185 10.17 -2.85 -10.81
N ARG A 186 10.62 -3.45 -11.94
CA ARG A 186 11.20 -2.68 -13.05
C ARG A 186 10.18 -1.70 -13.62
N HIS A 187 8.92 -2.09 -13.78
CA HIS A 187 7.87 -1.19 -14.28
C HIS A 187 7.76 0.07 -13.41
N VAL A 188 7.79 -0.09 -12.09
CA VAL A 188 7.72 1.05 -11.17
C VAL A 188 9.04 1.85 -11.17
N LEU A 189 10.19 1.18 -11.15
CA LEU A 189 11.52 1.80 -11.13
C LEU A 189 11.91 2.47 -12.46
N ASP A 190 11.17 2.20 -13.54
CA ASP A 190 11.32 2.86 -14.84
C ASP A 190 10.84 4.32 -14.80
N ARG A 191 9.95 4.67 -13.86
CA ARG A 191 9.43 6.02 -13.72
C ARG A 191 10.48 6.94 -13.11
N GLN A 192 10.82 8.02 -13.82
CA GLN A 192 11.78 9.01 -13.32
C GLN A 192 11.25 9.82 -12.15
N GLU A 193 9.93 9.95 -12.03
CA GLU A 193 9.26 10.65 -10.95
C GLU A 193 9.37 9.88 -9.63
N ALA A 194 9.50 8.54 -9.69
CA ALA A 194 9.60 7.68 -8.52
C ALA A 194 10.97 7.81 -7.85
N VAL A 195 11.02 8.56 -6.75
CA VAL A 195 12.25 8.77 -5.97
C VAL A 195 12.63 7.52 -5.18
N THR A 196 11.63 6.77 -4.70
CA THR A 196 11.85 5.49 -4.01
C THR A 196 10.63 4.58 -4.11
N VAL A 197 10.86 3.27 -4.01
CA VAL A 197 9.83 2.23 -4.15
C VAL A 197 9.81 1.37 -2.90
N LEU A 198 8.65 1.29 -2.25
CA LEU A 198 8.44 0.49 -1.04
C LEU A 198 8.17 -0.97 -1.41
N SER A 199 9.23 -1.77 -1.40
CA SER A 199 9.14 -3.22 -1.60
C SER A 199 8.89 -3.94 -0.27
N GLY A 200 7.80 -4.72 -0.19
CA GLY A 200 7.48 -5.56 0.96
C GLY A 200 7.93 -7.00 0.75
N MET A 201 8.50 -7.62 1.79
CA MET A 201 9.06 -8.98 1.73
C MET A 201 8.63 -9.81 2.94
N GLY A 202 8.41 -11.10 2.74
CA GLY A 202 8.07 -12.08 3.77
C GLY A 202 9.21 -13.02 4.18
N ASN A 203 10.30 -13.07 3.42
CA ASN A 203 11.48 -13.89 3.72
C ASN A 203 12.78 -13.24 3.21
N THR A 204 13.92 -13.81 3.57
CA THR A 204 15.26 -13.28 3.22
C THR A 204 15.59 -13.37 1.73
N ASP A 205 15.09 -14.38 1.02
CA ASP A 205 15.37 -14.55 -0.41
C ASP A 205 14.74 -13.40 -1.20
N GLN A 206 13.50 -13.05 -0.87
CA GLN A 206 12.82 -11.88 -1.44
C GLN A 206 13.56 -10.57 -1.16
N VAL A 207 14.24 -10.44 -0.02
CA VAL A 207 15.07 -9.25 0.28
C VAL A 207 16.22 -9.15 -0.71
N TRP A 208 16.97 -10.24 -0.91
CA TRP A 208 18.10 -10.26 -1.84
C TRP A 208 17.67 -10.09 -3.29
N GLU A 209 16.61 -10.77 -3.70
CA GLU A 209 16.01 -10.65 -5.04
C GLU A 209 15.59 -9.22 -5.34
N ASN A 210 14.79 -8.61 -4.46
CA ASN A 210 14.28 -7.26 -4.68
C ASN A 210 15.40 -6.20 -4.62
N ALA A 211 16.41 -6.39 -3.76
CA ALA A 211 17.58 -5.53 -3.70
C ALA A 211 18.44 -5.61 -4.98
N ALA A 212 18.58 -6.80 -5.57
CA ALA A 212 19.29 -6.98 -6.84
C ALA A 212 18.55 -6.30 -8.00
N VAL A 213 17.21 -6.37 -8.02
CA VAL A 213 16.40 -5.63 -9.00
C VAL A 213 16.59 -4.13 -8.83
N ALA A 214 16.44 -3.61 -7.60
CA ALA A 214 16.63 -2.19 -7.31
C ALA A 214 18.03 -1.67 -7.68
N SER A 215 19.06 -2.52 -7.51
CA SER A 215 20.45 -2.17 -7.84
C SER A 215 20.72 -2.10 -9.36
N SER A 216 19.95 -2.84 -10.17
CA SER A 216 20.15 -2.95 -11.62
C SER A 216 19.14 -2.17 -12.46
N ALA A 217 17.95 -1.89 -11.92
CA ALA A 217 16.93 -1.08 -12.61
C ALA A 217 17.37 0.39 -12.69
N ARG A 218 16.99 1.05 -13.78
CA ARG A 218 17.23 2.49 -13.99
C ARG A 218 15.96 3.11 -14.60
N PRO A 219 15.66 4.37 -14.29
CA PRO A 219 14.56 5.07 -14.94
C PRO A 219 14.72 5.13 -16.46
N ASN A 220 13.61 5.11 -17.18
CA ASN A 220 13.53 5.24 -18.65
C ASN A 220 14.38 4.20 -19.41
N THR A 221 14.46 2.97 -18.89
CA THR A 221 15.22 1.86 -19.51
C THR A 221 14.37 0.68 -19.96
N ILE A 222 13.08 0.63 -19.61
CA ILE A 222 12.17 -0.37 -20.17
C ILE A 222 12.00 -0.12 -21.66
N THR A 223 12.39 -1.14 -22.43
CA THR A 223 12.22 -1.17 -23.87
C THR A 223 10.76 -1.39 -24.25
N GLU A 224 10.44 -1.04 -25.48
CA GLU A 224 9.13 -1.26 -26.07
C GLU A 224 8.74 -2.77 -26.13
N ALA A 225 9.73 -3.66 -26.25
CA ALA A 225 9.49 -5.11 -26.17
C ALA A 225 9.11 -5.56 -24.74
N GLU A 226 9.77 -5.01 -23.72
CA GLU A 226 9.46 -5.27 -22.31
C GLU A 226 8.11 -4.68 -21.91
N ARG A 227 7.78 -3.50 -22.43
CA ARG A 227 6.47 -2.85 -22.22
C ARG A 227 5.35 -3.75 -22.71
N ARG A 228 5.43 -4.30 -23.92
CA ARG A 228 4.43 -5.24 -24.44
C ARG A 228 4.25 -6.50 -23.59
N VAL A 229 5.32 -7.01 -22.98
CA VAL A 229 5.25 -8.17 -22.06
C VAL A 229 4.47 -7.80 -20.79
N ILE A 230 4.75 -6.63 -20.22
CA ILE A 230 4.04 -6.11 -19.05
C ILE A 230 2.57 -5.85 -19.38
N GLU A 231 2.28 -5.27 -20.55
CA GLU A 231 0.91 -5.01 -21.03
C GLU A 231 0.13 -6.30 -21.23
N ALA A 232 0.73 -7.32 -21.85
CA ALA A 232 0.09 -8.62 -22.01
C ALA A 232 -0.25 -9.27 -20.66
N ALA A 233 0.65 -9.19 -19.68
CA ALA A 233 0.38 -9.67 -18.32
C ALA A 233 -0.72 -8.84 -17.63
N ARG A 234 -0.70 -7.51 -17.77
CA ARG A 234 -1.73 -6.60 -17.25
C ARG A 234 -3.11 -6.95 -17.80
N ASP A 235 -3.21 -7.15 -19.12
CA ASP A 235 -4.47 -7.46 -19.78
C ASP A 235 -5.01 -8.82 -19.34
N TRP A 236 -4.13 -9.81 -19.14
CA TRP A 236 -4.50 -11.09 -18.54
C TRP A 236 -5.12 -10.90 -17.15
N PHE A 237 -4.48 -10.11 -16.27
CA PHE A 237 -5.01 -9.84 -14.92
C PHE A 237 -6.35 -9.12 -14.98
N ARG A 238 -6.50 -8.10 -15.83
CA ARG A 238 -7.76 -7.34 -15.98
C ARG A 238 -8.93 -8.21 -16.45
N GLN A 239 -8.66 -9.20 -17.29
CA GLN A 239 -9.69 -10.11 -17.78
C GLN A 239 -10.11 -11.17 -16.76
N ARG A 240 -9.24 -11.51 -15.81
CA ARG A 240 -9.42 -12.70 -14.96
C ARG A 240 -9.56 -12.43 -13.48
N MET A 241 -9.21 -11.23 -13.00
CA MET A 241 -9.31 -10.90 -11.59
C MET A 241 -10.73 -10.50 -11.19
N PRO A 242 -11.44 -11.28 -10.35
CA PRO A 242 -12.81 -10.97 -9.97
C PRO A 242 -12.94 -9.66 -9.21
N VAL A 243 -12.06 -9.38 -8.25
CA VAL A 243 -12.17 -8.17 -7.42
C VAL A 243 -10.81 -7.48 -7.31
N PRO A 244 -10.72 -6.16 -7.51
CA PRO A 244 -9.44 -5.42 -7.46
C PRO A 244 -8.95 -5.19 -6.03
N CYS A 245 -9.06 -6.18 -5.15
CA CYS A 245 -8.58 -6.11 -3.77
C CYS A 245 -7.06 -6.27 -3.72
N THR A 246 -6.39 -5.41 -2.96
CA THR A 246 -4.92 -5.45 -2.73
C THR A 246 -4.54 -6.03 -1.37
N THR A 247 -5.51 -6.66 -0.68
CA THR A 247 -5.37 -7.28 0.66
C THR A 247 -4.80 -6.37 1.77
N CYS A 248 -4.87 -5.05 1.58
CA CYS A 248 -4.30 -4.02 2.45
C CYS A 248 -4.86 -3.96 3.90
N GLY A 249 -6.05 -4.52 4.14
CA GLY A 249 -6.62 -4.65 5.50
C GLY A 249 -7.32 -3.40 6.07
N TYR A 250 -7.45 -2.30 5.33
CA TYR A 250 -8.07 -1.06 5.81
C TYR A 250 -9.55 -1.23 6.24
N CYS A 251 -10.24 -2.20 5.65
CA CYS A 251 -11.62 -2.53 5.99
C CYS A 251 -11.78 -3.27 7.34
N LYS A 252 -10.68 -3.63 8.02
CA LYS A 252 -10.70 -4.38 9.29
C LYS A 252 -10.82 -3.46 10.53
N PRO A 253 -11.39 -3.97 11.65
CA PRO A 253 -12.19 -5.18 11.72
C PRO A 253 -13.58 -4.98 11.09
N CYS A 254 -14.15 -6.03 10.51
CA CYS A 254 -15.57 -6.06 10.16
C CYS A 254 -16.38 -6.21 11.46
N PRO A 255 -17.43 -5.40 11.69
CA PRO A 255 -18.26 -5.50 12.90
C PRO A 255 -18.96 -6.85 13.02
N SER A 256 -19.26 -7.51 11.89
CA SER A 256 -19.87 -8.84 11.85
C SER A 256 -18.83 -9.97 11.79
N GLY A 257 -17.54 -9.68 11.98
CA GLY A 257 -16.50 -10.71 12.05
C GLY A 257 -16.01 -11.28 10.70
N VAL A 258 -16.54 -10.80 9.57
CA VAL A 258 -16.15 -11.25 8.22
C VAL A 258 -14.66 -10.96 7.94
N LEU A 259 -13.92 -11.97 7.47
CA LEU A 259 -12.52 -11.83 7.04
C LEU A 259 -12.42 -11.35 5.58
N ILE A 260 -12.83 -10.11 5.35
CA ILE A 260 -13.04 -9.55 4.00
C ILE A 260 -11.82 -9.69 3.08
N PRO A 261 -10.60 -9.22 3.44
CA PRO A 261 -9.45 -9.33 2.54
C PRO A 261 -9.05 -10.76 2.25
N GLU A 262 -9.11 -11.65 3.26
CA GLU A 262 -8.79 -13.06 3.09
C GLU A 262 -9.80 -13.75 2.15
N ILE A 263 -11.10 -13.43 2.24
CA ILE A 263 -12.12 -13.98 1.34
C ILE A 263 -11.84 -13.54 -0.10
N PHE A 264 -11.53 -12.26 -0.33
CA PHE A 264 -11.20 -11.77 -1.65
C PHE A 264 -9.87 -12.33 -2.17
N GLU A 265 -8.89 -12.58 -1.30
CA GLU A 265 -7.66 -13.29 -1.68
C GLU A 265 -7.96 -14.71 -2.14
N LEU A 266 -8.79 -15.46 -1.41
CA LEU A 266 -9.21 -16.81 -1.81
C LEU A 266 -9.96 -16.78 -3.14
N TRP A 267 -10.91 -15.85 -3.31
CA TRP A 267 -11.70 -15.76 -4.53
C TRP A 267 -10.86 -15.38 -5.75
N ASN A 268 -10.01 -14.36 -5.62
CA ASN A 268 -9.08 -13.98 -6.67
C ASN A 268 -8.12 -15.14 -7.00
N SER A 269 -7.57 -15.81 -5.99
CA SER A 269 -6.67 -16.95 -6.21
C SER A 269 -7.38 -18.12 -6.90
N ALA A 270 -8.62 -18.39 -6.52
CA ALA A 270 -9.41 -19.48 -7.09
C ALA A 270 -9.61 -19.30 -8.60
N VAL A 271 -9.92 -18.07 -9.03
CA VAL A 271 -10.12 -17.75 -10.46
C VAL A 271 -8.79 -17.62 -11.20
N MET A 272 -7.78 -16.97 -10.61
CA MET A 272 -6.49 -16.75 -11.28
C MET A 272 -5.68 -18.03 -11.47
N PHE A 273 -5.76 -18.98 -10.55
CA PHE A 273 -4.99 -20.24 -10.60
C PHE A 273 -5.84 -21.46 -11.00
N ASP A 274 -7.08 -21.25 -11.45
CA ASP A 274 -8.07 -22.30 -11.76
C ASP A 274 -8.17 -23.36 -10.65
N ASP A 275 -8.17 -22.89 -9.40
CA ASP A 275 -7.95 -23.69 -8.20
C ASP A 275 -9.14 -23.62 -7.24
N ARG A 276 -10.35 -23.62 -7.81
CA ARG A 276 -11.59 -23.44 -7.04
C ARG A 276 -11.70 -24.43 -5.89
N GLU A 277 -11.47 -25.71 -6.14
CA GLU A 277 -11.67 -26.76 -5.13
C GLU A 277 -10.85 -26.54 -3.85
N ARG A 278 -9.54 -26.26 -4.00
CA ARG A 278 -8.64 -26.04 -2.86
C ARG A 278 -8.97 -24.74 -2.14
N GLN A 279 -9.22 -23.65 -2.86
CA GLN A 279 -9.58 -22.38 -2.24
C GLN A 279 -10.93 -22.46 -1.52
N SER A 280 -11.91 -23.17 -2.09
CA SER A 280 -13.20 -23.47 -1.46
C SER A 280 -13.05 -24.34 -0.21
N ALA A 281 -12.09 -25.28 -0.20
CA ALA A 281 -11.78 -26.06 1.01
C ALA A 281 -11.21 -25.17 2.12
N TRP A 282 -10.28 -24.26 1.80
CA TRP A 282 -9.73 -23.30 2.76
C TRP A 282 -10.77 -22.29 3.24
N TYR A 283 -11.67 -21.84 2.36
CA TYR A 283 -12.80 -20.99 2.74
C TYR A 283 -13.69 -21.69 3.78
N ARG A 284 -14.07 -22.94 3.52
CA ARG A 284 -14.89 -23.74 4.44
C ARG A 284 -14.19 -23.97 5.79
N SER A 285 -12.93 -24.41 5.79
CA SER A 285 -12.21 -24.73 7.03
C SER A 285 -11.78 -23.49 7.81
N GLY A 286 -11.31 -22.45 7.13
CA GLY A 286 -10.70 -21.27 7.75
C GLY A 286 -11.69 -20.16 8.09
N MET A 287 -12.90 -20.17 7.50
CA MET A 287 -13.86 -19.08 7.65
C MET A 287 -15.24 -19.57 8.06
N VAL A 288 -15.84 -20.51 7.30
CA VAL A 288 -17.19 -21.01 7.61
C VAL A 288 -17.20 -21.72 8.97
N GLY A 289 -16.23 -22.62 9.21
CA GLY A 289 -16.09 -23.32 10.49
C GLY A 289 -15.84 -22.42 11.71
N HIS A 290 -15.50 -21.15 11.48
CA HIS A 290 -15.24 -20.17 12.54
C HIS A 290 -16.26 -19.01 12.57
N GLY A 291 -17.31 -19.05 11.74
CA GLY A 291 -18.28 -17.97 11.63
C GLY A 291 -17.63 -16.64 11.22
N LYS A 292 -16.74 -16.67 10.23
CA LYS A 292 -16.00 -15.50 9.71
C LYS A 292 -16.13 -15.31 8.20
N ASP A 293 -17.04 -16.05 7.60
CA ASP A 293 -17.29 -16.17 6.18
C ASP A 293 -18.27 -15.10 5.67
N THR A 294 -18.63 -15.15 4.38
CA THR A 294 -19.53 -14.18 3.76
C THR A 294 -20.94 -14.23 4.35
N GLY A 295 -21.37 -15.36 4.92
CA GLY A 295 -22.67 -15.52 5.56
C GLY A 295 -22.89 -14.63 6.78
N GLN A 296 -21.82 -14.09 7.38
CA GLN A 296 -21.93 -13.13 8.49
C GLN A 296 -22.14 -11.69 8.02
N CYS A 297 -22.02 -11.41 6.72
CA CYS A 297 -22.17 -10.05 6.20
C CYS A 297 -23.62 -9.58 6.38
N THR A 298 -23.81 -8.49 7.12
CA THR A 298 -25.13 -7.86 7.33
C THR A 298 -25.39 -6.70 6.36
N GLU A 299 -24.53 -6.54 5.35
CA GLU A 299 -24.58 -5.45 4.36
C GLU A 299 -24.57 -4.04 4.99
N CYS A 300 -24.03 -3.90 6.20
CA CYS A 300 -24.03 -2.64 6.96
C CYS A 300 -23.19 -1.50 6.33
N GLY A 301 -22.43 -1.77 5.28
CA GLY A 301 -21.63 -0.77 4.55
C GLY A 301 -20.41 -0.22 5.29
N PHE A 302 -20.13 -0.63 6.53
CA PHE A 302 -19.03 -0.07 7.34
C PHE A 302 -17.63 -0.15 6.69
N CYS A 303 -17.41 -1.15 5.85
CA CYS A 303 -16.15 -1.40 5.17
C CYS A 303 -15.95 -0.52 3.92
N THR A 304 -17.02 -0.16 3.20
CA THR A 304 -16.97 0.52 1.90
C THR A 304 -16.24 1.88 1.98
N PRO A 305 -16.55 2.78 2.93
CA PRO A 305 -15.84 4.06 3.06
C PRO A 305 -14.36 3.93 3.45
N LYS A 306 -13.93 2.75 3.92
CA LYS A 306 -12.54 2.47 4.30
C LYS A 306 -11.74 1.83 3.17
N CYS A 307 -12.40 1.31 2.14
CA CYS A 307 -11.74 0.62 1.05
C CYS A 307 -11.02 1.65 0.17
N PRO A 308 -9.67 1.65 0.10
CA PRO A 308 -8.99 2.54 -0.82
C PRO A 308 -9.45 2.26 -2.25
N GLN A 309 -9.66 0.98 -2.60
CA GLN A 309 -10.01 0.45 -3.93
C GLN A 309 -11.44 0.78 -4.40
N GLY A 310 -12.24 1.51 -3.61
CA GLY A 310 -13.60 1.89 -3.98
C GLY A 310 -14.53 0.68 -4.22
N ILE A 311 -14.16 -0.49 -3.70
CA ILE A 311 -14.90 -1.73 -3.91
C ILE A 311 -16.24 -1.65 -3.17
N ASP A 312 -17.33 -2.02 -3.85
CA ASP A 312 -18.59 -2.37 -3.19
C ASP A 312 -18.44 -3.71 -2.47
N ILE A 313 -17.82 -3.65 -1.29
CA ILE A 313 -17.42 -4.84 -0.55
C ILE A 313 -18.62 -5.76 -0.25
N PRO A 314 -19.78 -5.29 0.26
CA PRO A 314 -20.93 -6.16 0.49
C PRO A 314 -21.38 -6.93 -0.76
N ALA A 315 -21.52 -6.25 -1.90
CA ALA A 315 -21.92 -6.89 -3.16
C ALA A 315 -20.89 -7.94 -3.61
N ARG A 316 -19.60 -7.58 -3.59
CA ARG A 316 -18.51 -8.49 -3.98
C ARG A 316 -18.36 -9.68 -3.03
N LEU A 317 -18.65 -9.53 -1.74
CA LEU A 317 -18.64 -10.65 -0.78
C LEU A 317 -19.73 -11.67 -1.13
N LYS A 318 -20.91 -11.22 -1.56
CA LYS A 318 -21.99 -12.13 -1.97
C LYS A 318 -21.55 -13.00 -3.16
N GLU A 319 -20.96 -12.38 -4.17
CA GLU A 319 -20.42 -13.09 -5.33
C GLU A 319 -19.28 -14.04 -4.95
N ALA A 320 -18.34 -13.59 -4.10
CA ALA A 320 -17.26 -14.43 -3.58
C ALA A 320 -17.82 -15.65 -2.84
N GLY A 321 -18.83 -15.45 -2.00
CA GLY A 321 -19.51 -16.51 -1.26
C GLY A 321 -20.16 -17.52 -2.20
N THR A 322 -20.88 -17.07 -3.23
CA THR A 322 -21.47 -17.96 -4.24
C THR A 322 -20.41 -18.77 -4.99
N TYR A 323 -19.28 -18.16 -5.32
CA TYR A 323 -18.21 -18.85 -6.04
C TYR A 323 -17.45 -19.85 -5.16
N LEU A 324 -17.14 -19.49 -3.92
CA LEU A 324 -16.32 -20.29 -3.00
C LEU A 324 -17.11 -21.35 -2.23
N SER A 325 -18.44 -21.26 -2.18
CA SER A 325 -19.30 -22.26 -1.54
C SER A 325 -19.32 -23.60 -2.28
#